data_AF-A0A6G0A074-F1
#
_entry.id   AF-A0A6G0A074-F1
#
_cell.length_a   1.000
_cell.length_b   1.000
_cell.length_c   1.000
_cell.angle_alpha   90.00
_cell.angle_beta   90.00
_cell.angle_gamma   90.00
#
_symmetry.space_group_name_H-M   'P 1'
#
loop_
_entity.id
_entity.type
_entity.pdbx_description
1 polymer ?
#
loop_
_entity_poly.entity_id
_entity_poly.type
_entity_poly.pdbx_seq_one_letter_code
_entity_poly.pdbx_strand_id
1 'polypeptide(L)'
;MEFPFIDGVRIPLFLHLLGFAMGLGGAIVTDLFFFRFIRDFRISRQEADLMRILSGIMWTGILLLTVSGVWLFAMNTERYLASDRFLAKMTIVAALLVNGTFLHFVIAPKLHKIAYHEKTHPKHDELKRLRRQAFVSGGISFASWFSAFVLAWLKWRDVPYIAYIAAYALFLTSAVTGSLLIDRQMERKSRVQ
;
A
#
# COMPACT_ATOMS: atom_id res chain seq x y z
N MET A 1 -15.69 -36.12 -18.33
CA MET A 1 -16.55 -34.95 -18.59
C MET A 1 -15.86 -33.77 -17.93
N GLU A 2 -14.94 -33.13 -18.64
CA GLU A 2 -14.24 -31.93 -18.15
C GLU A 2 -15.22 -30.76 -18.21
N PHE A 3 -15.34 -30.02 -17.11
CA PHE A 3 -16.20 -28.84 -17.05
C PHE A 3 -15.40 -27.62 -17.56
N PRO A 4 -15.61 -27.13 -18.80
CA PRO A 4 -14.83 -26.03 -19.37
C PRO A 4 -14.97 -24.71 -18.58
N PHE A 5 -15.99 -24.59 -17.72
CA PHE A 5 -16.19 -23.46 -16.83
C PHE A 5 -15.24 -23.43 -15.63
N ILE A 6 -14.71 -24.59 -15.21
CA ILE A 6 -13.81 -24.68 -14.05
C ILE A 6 -12.40 -24.20 -14.40
N ASP A 7 -12.00 -24.28 -15.68
CA ASP A 7 -10.63 -23.93 -16.10
C ASP A 7 -10.42 -22.44 -16.37
N GLY A 8 -11.46 -21.73 -16.84
CA GLY A 8 -11.36 -20.30 -17.16
C GLY A 8 -11.05 -19.40 -15.96
N VAL A 9 -11.55 -19.71 -14.77
CA VAL A 9 -11.36 -18.88 -13.55
C VAL A 9 -10.02 -19.17 -12.86
N ARG A 10 -9.46 -20.37 -13.03
CA ARG A 10 -8.24 -20.81 -12.33
C ARG A 10 -7.04 -19.96 -12.67
N ILE A 11 -6.82 -19.69 -13.96
CA ILE A 11 -5.69 -18.89 -14.45
C ILE A 11 -5.74 -17.46 -13.91
N PRO A 12 -6.81 -16.67 -14.13
CA PRO A 12 -6.86 -15.31 -13.61
C PRO A 12 -6.86 -15.31 -12.08
N LEU A 13 -7.49 -16.27 -11.39
CA LEU A 13 -7.39 -16.35 -9.94
C LEU A 13 -5.95 -16.60 -9.46
N PHE A 14 -5.22 -17.52 -10.10
CA PHE A 14 -3.82 -17.78 -9.78
C PHE A 14 -2.96 -16.52 -10.00
N LEU A 15 -3.09 -15.86 -11.15
CA LEU A 15 -2.39 -14.61 -11.45
C LEU A 15 -2.76 -13.50 -10.47
N HIS A 16 -4.02 -13.44 -10.03
CA HIS A 16 -4.49 -12.46 -9.05
C HIS A 16 -3.86 -12.68 -7.68
N LEU A 17 -3.81 -13.93 -7.22
CA LEU A 17 -3.18 -14.28 -5.93
C LEU A 17 -1.66 -14.07 -5.97
N LEU A 18 -1.01 -14.42 -7.09
CA LEU A 18 0.42 -14.16 -7.29
C LEU A 18 0.71 -12.65 -7.30
N GLY A 19 -0.06 -11.88 -8.08
CA GLY A 19 0.04 -10.43 -8.13
C GLY A 19 -0.21 -9.79 -6.76
N PHE A 20 -1.16 -10.33 -6.00
CA PHE A 20 -1.44 -9.90 -4.64
C PHE A 20 -0.25 -10.15 -3.70
N ALA A 21 0.32 -11.36 -3.71
CA ALA A 21 1.45 -11.71 -2.86
C ALA A 21 2.69 -10.85 -3.19
N MET A 22 2.99 -10.65 -4.47
CA MET A 22 4.08 -9.78 -4.93
C MET A 22 3.84 -8.31 -4.56
N GLY A 23 2.61 -7.82 -4.78
CA GLY A 23 2.22 -6.44 -4.50
C GLY A 23 2.27 -6.13 -3.01
N LEU A 24 1.62 -6.94 -2.18
CA LEU A 24 1.59 -6.79 -0.73
C LEU A 24 2.99 -6.95 -0.12
N GLY A 25 3.71 -8.02 -0.48
CA GLY A 25 5.04 -8.28 0.03
C GLY A 25 6.03 -7.17 -0.36
N GLY A 26 6.03 -6.78 -1.65
CA GLY A 26 6.86 -5.70 -2.15
C GLY A 26 6.56 -4.35 -1.50
N ALA A 27 5.28 -4.03 -1.29
CA ALA A 27 4.86 -2.80 -0.62
C ALA A 27 5.29 -2.78 0.85
N ILE A 28 5.05 -3.86 1.61
CA ILE A 28 5.47 -3.94 3.03
C ILE A 28 6.98 -3.73 3.17
N VAL A 29 7.78 -4.43 2.37
CA VAL A 29 9.24 -4.30 2.48
C VAL A 29 9.69 -2.90 2.05
N THR A 30 9.14 -2.37 0.96
CA THR A 30 9.47 -1.00 0.50
C THR A 30 9.11 0.04 1.55
N ASP A 31 7.94 -0.07 2.19
CA ASP A 31 7.51 0.81 3.27
C ASP A 31 8.44 0.70 4.48
N LEU A 32 8.92 -0.50 4.84
CA LEU A 32 9.89 -0.68 5.93
C LEU A 32 11.24 0.00 5.65
N PHE A 33 11.78 -0.16 4.44
CA PHE A 33 13.01 0.55 4.02
C PHE A 33 12.79 2.06 3.98
N PHE A 34 11.61 2.50 3.55
CA PHE A 34 11.24 3.91 3.54
C PHE A 34 11.16 4.50 4.95
N PHE A 35 10.57 3.79 5.92
CA PHE A 35 10.56 4.19 7.33
C PHE A 35 11.96 4.22 7.94
N ARG A 36 12.81 3.25 7.60
CA ARG A 36 14.21 3.23 8.00
C ARG A 36 14.93 4.47 7.46
N PHE A 37 14.79 4.76 6.17
CA PHE A 37 15.37 5.94 5.54
C PHE A 37 14.88 7.24 6.19
N ILE A 38 13.61 7.35 6.54
CA ILE A 38 13.08 8.56 7.20
C ILE A 38 13.69 8.78 8.60
N ARG A 39 14.12 7.71 9.27
CA ARG A 39 14.75 7.78 10.59
C ARG A 39 16.14 8.40 10.52
N ASP A 40 16.94 7.99 9.55
CA ASP A 40 18.38 8.30 9.47
C ASP A 40 18.74 9.23 8.29
N PHE A 41 17.79 9.52 7.41
CA PHE A 41 17.95 10.25 6.14
C PHE A 41 19.11 9.73 5.29
N ARG A 42 19.47 8.46 5.45
CA ARG A 42 20.61 7.84 4.76
C ARG A 42 20.13 6.55 4.09
N ILE A 43 20.42 6.43 2.81
CA ILE A 43 20.26 5.18 2.05
C ILE A 43 21.64 4.80 1.54
N SER A 44 22.12 3.63 1.91
CA SER A 44 23.30 3.03 1.29
C SER A 44 22.99 2.61 -0.16
N ARG A 45 24.02 2.45 -1.00
CA ARG A 45 23.83 1.98 -2.38
C ARG A 45 23.12 0.63 -2.44
N GLN A 46 23.47 -0.28 -1.52
CA GLN A 46 22.85 -1.60 -1.40
C GLN A 46 21.36 -1.50 -1.05
N GLU A 47 20.99 -0.62 -0.11
CA GLU A 47 19.59 -0.35 0.24
C GLU A 47 18.83 0.24 -0.95
N ALA A 48 19.43 1.18 -1.69
CA ALA A 48 18.82 1.77 -2.89
C ALA A 48 18.57 0.73 -4.00
N ASP A 49 19.55 -0.13 -4.26
CA ASP A 49 19.44 -1.16 -5.29
C ASP A 49 18.40 -2.22 -4.90
N LEU A 50 18.35 -2.62 -3.62
CA LEU A 50 17.31 -3.51 -3.11
C LEU A 50 15.91 -2.88 -3.23
N MET A 51 15.75 -1.61 -2.86
CA MET A 51 14.48 -0.89 -3.02
C MET A 51 14.05 -0.81 -4.49
N ARG A 52 14.99 -0.64 -5.43
CA ARG A 52 14.69 -0.64 -6.87
C ARG A 52 14.16 -1.99 -7.34
N ILE A 53 14.80 -3.09 -6.92
CA ILE A 53 14.37 -4.46 -7.26
C ILE A 53 12.97 -4.72 -6.68
N LEU A 54 12.77 -4.43 -5.39
CA LEU A 54 11.48 -4.63 -4.71
C LEU A 54 10.37 -3.78 -5.32
N SER A 55 10.67 -2.53 -5.70
CA SER A 55 9.72 -1.68 -6.40
C SER A 55 9.32 -2.29 -7.74
N GLY A 56 10.27 -2.86 -8.50
CA GLY A 56 9.98 -3.58 -9.75
C GLY A 56 9.07 -4.79 -9.54
N ILE A 57 9.34 -5.60 -8.50
CA ILE A 57 8.48 -6.74 -8.11
C ILE A 57 7.08 -6.25 -7.73
N MET A 58 6.98 -5.18 -6.93
CA MET A 58 5.72 -4.59 -6.50
C MET A 58 4.89 -4.11 -7.71
N TRP A 59 5.49 -3.36 -8.64
CA TRP A 59 4.80 -2.88 -9.84
C TRP A 59 4.36 -4.02 -10.76
N THR A 60 5.19 -5.06 -10.89
CA THR A 60 4.82 -6.28 -11.62
C THR A 60 3.63 -6.97 -10.94
N GLY A 61 3.64 -7.05 -9.61
CA GLY A 61 2.52 -7.57 -8.82
C GLY A 61 1.24 -6.76 -9.02
N ILE A 62 1.31 -5.43 -8.99
CA ILE A 62 0.17 -4.53 -9.25
C ILE A 62 -0.40 -4.75 -10.65
N LEU A 63 0.46 -4.87 -11.66
CA LEU A 63 0.04 -5.14 -13.04
C LEU A 63 -0.70 -6.49 -13.13
N LEU A 64 -0.10 -7.55 -12.59
CA LEU A 64 -0.73 -8.88 -12.57
C LEU A 64 -2.06 -8.85 -11.82
N LEU A 65 -2.11 -8.23 -10.63
CA LEU A 65 -3.30 -8.10 -9.80
C LEU A 65 -4.42 -7.37 -10.54
N THR A 66 -4.08 -6.29 -11.25
CA THR A 66 -5.04 -5.45 -11.96
C THR A 66 -5.60 -6.17 -13.19
N VAL A 67 -4.74 -6.70 -14.06
CA VAL A 67 -5.15 -7.40 -15.28
C VAL A 67 -6.00 -8.63 -14.94
N SER A 68 -5.54 -9.45 -14.01
CA SER A 68 -6.31 -10.61 -13.55
C SER A 68 -7.60 -10.23 -12.82
N GLY A 69 -7.62 -9.13 -12.07
CA GLY A 69 -8.81 -8.63 -11.40
C GLY A 69 -9.87 -8.16 -12.38
N VAL A 70 -9.47 -7.46 -13.45
CA VAL A 70 -10.34 -7.06 -14.56
C VAL A 70 -10.88 -8.30 -15.28
N TRP A 71 -10.03 -9.30 -15.52
CA TRP A 71 -10.45 -10.56 -16.13
C TRP A 71 -11.51 -11.27 -15.27
N LEU A 72 -11.25 -11.46 -13.97
CA LEU A 72 -12.23 -12.04 -13.05
C LEU A 72 -13.54 -11.26 -13.05
N PHE A 73 -13.47 -9.92 -13.01
CA PHE A 73 -14.64 -9.06 -13.03
C PHE A 73 -15.47 -9.21 -14.32
N ALA A 74 -14.80 -9.30 -15.48
CA ALA A 74 -15.45 -9.46 -16.78
C ALA A 74 -16.17 -10.81 -16.92
N MET A 75 -15.74 -11.85 -16.20
CA MET A 75 -16.40 -13.16 -16.22
C MET A 75 -17.77 -13.18 -15.55
N ASN A 76 -18.05 -12.28 -14.60
CA ASN A 76 -19.36 -12.20 -13.95
C ASN A 76 -19.61 -10.82 -13.33
N THR A 77 -19.74 -9.81 -14.18
CA THR A 77 -19.85 -8.40 -13.78
C THR A 77 -21.04 -8.14 -12.85
N GLU A 78 -22.22 -8.69 -13.16
CA GLU A 78 -23.43 -8.51 -12.36
C GLU A 78 -23.24 -8.99 -10.91
N ARG A 79 -22.67 -10.19 -10.73
CA ARG A 79 -22.40 -10.74 -9.39
C ARG A 79 -21.42 -9.88 -8.59
N TYR A 80 -20.40 -9.32 -9.23
CA TYR A 80 -19.42 -8.48 -8.55
C TYR A 80 -20.00 -7.10 -8.19
N LEU A 81 -20.76 -6.48 -9.09
CA LEU A 81 -21.41 -5.20 -8.83
C LEU A 81 -22.49 -5.30 -7.75
N ALA A 82 -23.19 -6.44 -7.65
CA ALA A 82 -24.15 -6.71 -6.58
C ALA A 82 -23.49 -7.09 -5.24
N SER A 83 -22.16 -7.23 -5.18
CA SER A 83 -21.46 -7.66 -3.97
C SER A 83 -20.89 -6.47 -3.19
N ASP A 84 -21.52 -6.15 -2.05
CA ASP A 84 -21.06 -5.12 -1.12
C ASP A 84 -19.59 -5.29 -0.70
N ARG A 85 -19.17 -6.54 -0.49
CA ARG A 85 -17.77 -6.88 -0.18
C ARG A 85 -16.83 -6.54 -1.33
N PHE A 86 -17.23 -6.80 -2.57
CA PHE A 86 -16.42 -6.44 -3.75
C PHE A 86 -16.32 -4.93 -3.89
N LEU A 87 -17.45 -4.20 -3.77
CA LEU A 87 -17.47 -2.75 -3.84
C LEU A 87 -16.60 -2.12 -2.73
N ALA A 88 -16.70 -2.62 -1.50
CA ALA A 88 -15.85 -2.16 -0.39
C ALA A 88 -14.36 -2.41 -0.68
N LYS A 89 -14.00 -3.58 -1.21
CA LYS A 89 -12.63 -3.88 -1.65
C LYS A 89 -12.16 -2.89 -2.71
N MET A 90 -13.00 -2.56 -3.70
CA MET A 90 -12.63 -1.62 -4.76
C MET A 90 -12.45 -0.19 -4.23
N THR A 91 -13.25 0.24 -3.25
CA THR A 91 -13.05 1.52 -2.55
C THR A 91 -11.69 1.56 -1.83
N ILE A 92 -11.33 0.48 -1.14
CA ILE A 92 -10.03 0.37 -0.45
C ILE A 92 -8.87 0.35 -1.45
N VAL A 93 -9.01 -0.37 -2.57
CA VAL A 93 -8.01 -0.38 -3.65
C VAL A 93 -7.86 1.01 -4.27
N ALA A 94 -8.94 1.76 -4.46
CA ALA A 94 -8.86 3.14 -4.94
C ALA A 94 -8.09 4.04 -3.96
N ALA A 95 -8.37 3.94 -2.65
CA ALA A 95 -7.61 4.66 -1.62
C ALA A 95 -6.12 4.29 -1.64
N LEU A 96 -5.81 3.02 -1.82
CA LEU A 96 -4.44 2.51 -1.96
C LEU A 96 -3.73 3.11 -3.18
N LEU A 97 -4.38 3.15 -4.35
CA LEU A 97 -3.82 3.72 -5.57
C LEU A 97 -3.58 5.23 -5.45
N VAL A 98 -4.54 5.97 -4.89
CA VAL A 98 -4.39 7.41 -4.64
C VAL A 98 -3.23 7.68 -3.67
N ASN A 99 -3.12 6.90 -2.60
CA ASN A 99 -2.03 7.05 -1.63
C ASN A 99 -0.68 6.64 -2.21
N GLY A 100 -0.61 5.51 -2.93
CA GLY A 100 0.60 5.02 -3.56
C GLY A 100 1.17 5.98 -4.60
N THR A 101 0.30 6.58 -5.42
CA THR A 101 0.70 7.63 -6.39
C THR A 101 1.22 8.88 -5.68
N PHE A 102 0.57 9.33 -4.59
CA PHE A 102 1.07 10.45 -3.78
C PHE A 102 2.44 10.15 -3.16
N LEU A 103 2.62 8.97 -2.56
CA LEU A 103 3.90 8.59 -1.96
C LEU A 103 5.02 8.51 -3.01
N HIS A 104 4.75 7.89 -4.16
CA HIS A 104 5.75 7.66 -5.19
C HIS A 104 6.13 8.93 -5.98
N PHE A 105 5.15 9.77 -6.35
CA PHE A 105 5.42 10.94 -7.19
C PHE A 105 5.66 12.23 -6.41
N VAL A 106 5.19 12.34 -5.16
CA VAL A 106 5.31 13.58 -4.37
C VAL A 106 6.33 13.44 -3.26
N ILE A 107 6.25 12.37 -2.45
CA ILE A 107 7.07 12.24 -1.24
C ILE A 107 8.45 11.67 -1.59
N ALA A 108 8.51 10.55 -2.30
CA ALA A 108 9.77 9.85 -2.61
C ALA A 108 10.80 10.74 -3.34
N PRO A 109 10.44 11.55 -4.36
CA PRO A 109 11.42 12.39 -5.05
C PRO A 109 11.98 13.50 -4.16
N LYS A 110 11.16 14.07 -3.27
CA LYS A 110 11.61 15.09 -2.32
C LYS A 110 12.58 14.52 -1.30
N LEU A 111 12.28 13.32 -0.81
CA LEU A 111 13.13 12.59 0.11
C LEU A 111 14.48 12.22 -0.51
N HIS A 112 14.48 11.74 -1.75
CA HIS A 112 15.71 11.42 -2.48
C HIS A 112 16.58 12.67 -2.70
N LYS A 113 15.99 13.81 -3.08
CA LYS A 113 16.73 15.07 -3.23
C LYS A 113 17.43 15.48 -1.92
N ILE A 114 16.76 15.35 -0.79
CA ILE A 114 17.31 15.71 0.53
C ILE A 114 18.48 14.82 0.91
N ALA A 115 18.39 13.51 0.66
CA ALA A 115 19.45 12.58 1.03
C ALA A 115 20.72 12.67 0.16
N TYR A 116 20.60 13.08 -1.09
CA TYR A 116 21.73 13.15 -2.03
C TYR A 116 22.28 14.57 -2.25
N HIS A 117 21.52 15.63 -1.96
CA HIS A 117 22.01 17.01 -2.04
C HIS A 117 22.37 17.58 -0.66
N GLU A 118 23.65 17.46 -0.32
CA GLU A 118 24.27 17.98 0.91
C GLU A 118 24.30 19.53 0.99
N LYS A 119 24.05 20.24 -0.12
CA LYS A 119 24.31 21.69 -0.26
C LYS A 119 23.13 22.62 0.03
N THR A 120 21.92 22.08 0.21
CA THR A 120 20.74 22.86 0.59
C THR A 120 20.16 22.26 1.84
N HIS A 121 20.52 22.80 3.00
CA HIS A 121 19.86 22.45 4.26
C HIS A 121 18.38 22.84 4.13
N PRO A 122 17.45 21.88 3.96
CA PRO A 122 16.04 22.23 3.91
C PRO A 122 15.68 22.85 5.25
N LYS A 123 14.78 23.83 5.26
CA LYS A 123 14.30 24.41 6.52
C LYS A 123 13.80 23.27 7.40
N HIS A 124 14.16 23.30 8.68
CA HIS A 124 13.79 22.26 9.66
C HIS A 124 12.29 21.90 9.61
N ASP A 125 11.43 22.89 9.36
CA ASP A 125 9.98 22.71 9.24
C ASP A 125 9.53 21.94 7.99
N GLU A 126 10.25 22.08 6.87
CA GLU A 126 9.96 21.38 5.62
C GLU A 126 10.29 19.89 5.75
N LEU A 127 11.44 19.57 6.35
CA LEU A 127 11.84 18.19 6.68
C LEU A 127 10.81 17.53 7.59
N LYS A 128 10.39 18.23 8.66
CA LYS A 128 9.38 17.75 9.59
C LYS A 128 8.04 17.50 8.89
N ARG A 129 7.61 18.40 8.01
CA ARG A 129 6.37 18.24 7.24
C ARG A 129 6.45 17.04 6.30
N LEU A 130 7.54 16.90 5.56
CA LEU A 130 7.73 15.80 4.61
C LEU A 130 7.77 14.45 5.33
N ARG A 131 8.49 14.37 6.45
CA ARG A 131 8.50 13.20 7.33
C ARG A 131 7.09 12.84 7.80
N ARG A 132 6.34 13.82 8.33
CA ARG A 132 4.96 13.59 8.79
C ARG A 132 4.04 13.10 7.67
N GLN A 133 4.15 13.68 6.48
CA GLN A 133 3.40 13.24 5.28
C GLN A 133 3.73 11.79 4.92
N ALA A 134 5.00 11.41 5.03
CA ALA A 134 5.47 10.05 4.79
C ALA A 134 4.91 9.05 5.81
N PHE A 135 4.90 9.38 7.11
CA PHE A 135 4.27 8.54 8.14
C PHE A 135 2.76 8.36 7.92
N VAL A 136 2.04 9.44 7.61
CA VAL A 136 0.61 9.35 7.29
C VAL A 136 0.39 8.44 6.09
N SER A 137 1.16 8.63 5.02
CA SER A 137 1.02 7.82 3.79
C SER A 137 1.33 6.34 4.05
N GLY A 138 2.36 6.02 4.85
CA GLY A 138 2.66 4.65 5.24
C GLY A 138 1.56 4.01 6.09
N GLY A 139 0.93 4.77 6.99
CA GLY A 139 -0.24 4.30 7.75
C GLY A 139 -1.44 3.97 6.85
N ILE A 140 -1.70 4.81 5.84
CA ILE A 140 -2.75 4.59 4.84
C ILE A 140 -2.45 3.34 3.99
N SER A 141 -1.21 3.19 3.51
CA SER A 141 -0.76 2.01 2.77
C SER A 141 -0.96 0.73 3.57
N PHE A 142 -0.44 0.69 4.80
CA PHE A 142 -0.56 -0.47 5.69
C PHE A 142 -2.01 -0.85 5.92
N ALA A 143 -2.87 0.11 6.29
CA ALA A 143 -4.27 -0.16 6.54
C ALA A 143 -4.99 -0.70 5.29
N SER A 144 -4.75 -0.08 4.14
CA SER A 144 -5.45 -0.43 2.89
C SER A 144 -5.04 -1.80 2.36
N TRP A 145 -3.74 -2.12 2.38
CA TRP A 145 -3.22 -3.43 1.99
C TRP A 145 -3.79 -4.56 2.87
N PHE A 146 -3.76 -4.38 4.19
CA PHE A 146 -4.29 -5.39 5.13
C PHE A 146 -5.81 -5.51 5.04
N SER A 147 -6.56 -4.42 4.88
CA SER A 147 -8.00 -4.50 4.68
C SER A 147 -8.36 -5.21 3.37
N ALA A 148 -7.66 -4.92 2.26
CA ALA A 148 -7.86 -5.63 1.00
C ALA A 148 -7.58 -7.14 1.14
N PHE A 149 -6.52 -7.51 1.86
CA PHE A 149 -6.20 -8.91 2.19
C PHE A 149 -7.33 -9.58 2.98
N VAL A 150 -7.76 -8.94 4.07
CA VAL A 150 -8.79 -9.48 4.97
C VAL A 150 -10.12 -9.64 4.22
N LEU A 151 -10.53 -8.68 3.38
CA LEU A 151 -11.74 -8.81 2.57
C LEU A 151 -11.65 -9.91 1.50
N ALA A 152 -10.45 -10.20 1.00
CA ALA A 152 -10.25 -11.32 0.08
C ALA A 152 -10.38 -12.68 0.79
N TRP A 153 -9.99 -12.76 2.06
CA TRP A 153 -10.04 -13.98 2.86
C TRP A 153 -11.38 -14.22 3.56
N LEU A 154 -12.05 -13.16 4.02
CA LEU A 154 -13.33 -13.25 4.73
C LEU A 154 -14.44 -13.80 3.83
N LYS A 155 -15.18 -14.80 4.34
CA LYS A 155 -16.30 -15.44 3.65
C LYS A 155 -17.68 -14.87 4.00
N TRP A 156 -17.74 -13.79 4.77
CA TRP A 156 -19.01 -13.16 5.14
C TRP A 156 -19.69 -12.57 3.90
N ARG A 157 -20.95 -12.95 3.67
CA ARG A 157 -21.75 -12.51 2.52
C ARG A 157 -22.81 -11.49 2.89
N ASP A 158 -23.34 -11.54 4.11
CA ASP A 158 -24.52 -10.76 4.53
C ASP A 158 -24.16 -9.51 5.33
N VAL A 159 -22.97 -8.95 5.09
CA VAL A 159 -22.49 -7.73 5.74
C VAL A 159 -22.67 -6.56 4.78
N PRO A 160 -23.37 -5.48 5.17
CA PRO A 160 -23.62 -4.36 4.28
C PRO A 160 -22.33 -3.58 3.98
N TYR A 161 -22.27 -2.95 2.81
CA TYR A 161 -21.14 -2.12 2.35
C TYR A 161 -20.65 -1.15 3.43
N ILE A 162 -21.57 -0.45 4.10
CA ILE A 162 -21.27 0.54 5.13
C ILE A 162 -20.48 -0.07 6.30
N ALA A 163 -20.78 -1.31 6.70
CA ALA A 163 -20.07 -1.97 7.80
C ALA A 163 -18.61 -2.27 7.42
N TYR A 164 -18.34 -2.68 6.17
CA TYR A 164 -16.97 -2.86 5.70
C TYR A 164 -16.19 -1.54 5.67
N ILE A 165 -16.82 -0.46 5.19
CA ILE A 165 -16.17 0.85 5.14
C ILE A 165 -15.96 1.44 6.54
N ALA A 166 -16.89 1.24 7.46
CA ALA A 166 -16.73 1.67 8.86
C ALA A 166 -15.57 0.93 9.53
N ALA A 167 -15.46 -0.39 9.34
CA ALA A 167 -14.34 -1.17 9.83
C ALA A 167 -13.00 -0.71 9.22
N TYR A 168 -12.97 -0.47 7.91
CA TYR A 168 -11.81 0.10 7.23
C TYR A 168 -11.42 1.48 7.79
N ALA A 169 -12.38 2.38 7.96
CA ALA A 169 -12.14 3.72 8.50
C ALA A 169 -11.59 3.68 9.94
N LEU A 170 -12.14 2.80 10.79
CA LEU A 170 -11.63 2.59 12.15
C LEU A 170 -10.20 2.06 12.14
N PHE A 171 -9.90 1.08 11.28
CA PHE A 171 -8.55 0.54 11.16
C PHE A 171 -7.57 1.57 10.59
N LEU A 172 -7.99 2.33 9.57
CA LEU A 172 -7.23 3.40 8.93
C LEU A 172 -6.85 4.49 9.93
N THR A 173 -7.83 4.99 10.69
CA THR A 173 -7.59 6.01 11.72
C THR A 173 -6.65 5.51 12.80
N SER A 174 -6.80 4.25 13.23
CA SER A 174 -5.90 3.61 14.19
C SER A 174 -4.47 3.48 13.66
N ALA A 175 -4.31 3.01 12.42
CA ALA A 175 -3.00 2.86 11.77
C ALA A 175 -2.29 4.22 11.56
N VAL A 176 -3.02 5.23 11.09
CA VAL A 176 -2.47 6.59 10.91
C VAL A 176 -2.10 7.22 12.26
N THR A 177 -2.93 7.04 13.29
CA THR A 177 -2.63 7.53 14.63
C THR A 177 -1.39 6.85 15.20
N GLY A 178 -1.29 5.52 15.10
CA GLY A 178 -0.10 4.77 15.51
C GLY A 178 1.15 5.24 14.78
N SER A 179 1.07 5.42 13.46
CA SER A 179 2.17 5.94 12.64
C SER A 179 2.63 7.33 13.09
N LEU A 180 1.69 8.24 13.41
CA LEU A 180 2.01 9.58 13.93
C LEU A 180 2.60 9.55 15.35
N LEU A 181 2.22 8.59 16.19
CA LEU A 181 2.83 8.41 17.51
C LEU A 181 4.30 7.97 17.36
N ILE A 182 4.59 7.08 16.41
CA ILE A 182 5.96 6.67 16.09
C ILE A 182 6.78 7.87 15.59
N ASP A 183 6.25 8.68 14.68
CA ASP A 183 6.88 9.93 14.21
C ASP A 183 7.27 10.85 15.38
N ARG A 184 6.34 11.07 16.32
CA ARG A 184 6.59 11.88 17.53
C ARG A 184 7.67 11.31 18.43
N GLN A 185 7.71 9.98 18.62
CA GLN A 185 8.75 9.34 19.43
C GLN A 185 10.13 9.48 18.77
N MET A 186 10.21 9.38 17.45
CA MET A 186 11.44 9.53 16.69
C MET A 186 11.95 10.98 16.73
N GLU A 187 11.06 11.98 16.61
CA GLU A 187 11.43 13.40 16.77
C GLU A 187 11.99 13.71 18.17
N ARG A 188 11.44 13.08 19.21
CA ARG A 188 11.94 13.28 20.58
C ARG A 188 13.36 12.73 20.74
N LYS A 189 13.64 11.53 20.22
CA LYS A 189 14.98 10.93 20.33
C LYS A 189 16.05 11.74 19.60
N SER A 190 15.73 12.33 18.45
CA SER A 190 16.70 13.14 17.68
C SER A 190 17.01 14.51 18.29
N ARG A 191 16.24 14.99 19.29
CA ARG A 191 16.55 16.24 20.01
C ARG A 191 17.45 16.05 21.23
N VAL A 192 17.63 14.80 21.67
CA VAL A 192 18.39 14.45 22.87
C VAL A 192 19.83 14.02 22.51
N GLN A 193 20.11 13.79 21.23
CA GLN A 193 21.44 13.57 20.66
C GLN A 193 21.97 14.87 20.05
#